data_AF-Q9LJA5-F1
#
_entry.id   AF-Q9LJA5-F1
#
_cell.length_a   1.000
_cell.length_b   1.000
_cell.length_c   1.000
_cell.angle_alpha   90.00
_cell.angle_beta   90.00
_cell.angle_gamma   90.00
#
_symmetry.space_group_name_H-M   'P 1'
#
loop_
_entity.id
_entity.type
_entity.pdbx_description
1 polymer ?
#
loop_
_entity_poly.entity_id
_entity_poly.type
_entity_poly.pdbx_seq_one_letter_code
_entity_poly.pdbx_strand_id
1 'polypeptide(L)'
;MIHKHIINKININKIISFFCGQVWQDGFGRTLLSNNEKKKSRRRRKYVLSALGGRCKDLKQHIWMKYRRNTIEKAFEARRGLIPEDQWREFVEIQFTDKAKKVRERNINSRNNHKIPHTLERKSLARKPNEMEEETSKEPNRAELFIVSRTKSDESLLCNEARFTLDKLSQVMTQNIQDEASETSTESRPYDAFEQVFGYEPSGRVRCMGRGVTPSKYLLNHESMTSNTEILEMKTRLKGLEEKLDIVTDALLVLVKSKSQFQVTASATTGNKKVKTDLHQSSSINSDQVTKVYVHVTVLAYEIVAMAIEFMVLLFS
;
A
#
# COMPACT_ATOMS: atom_id res chain seq x y z
N MET A 1 23.86 19.82 -29.93
CA MET A 1 22.82 20.45 -29.06
C MET A 1 21.97 21.32 -29.96
N ILE A 2 20.74 20.95 -30.36
CA ILE A 2 19.48 21.27 -29.67
C ILE A 2 18.43 20.34 -30.28
N HIS A 3 18.06 19.27 -29.57
CA HIS A 3 17.06 18.28 -30.03
C HIS A 3 15.91 18.16 -29.01
N LYS A 4 15.38 19.29 -28.52
CA LYS A 4 14.42 19.30 -27.39
C LYS A 4 13.19 20.20 -27.53
N HIS A 5 12.82 20.74 -28.70
CA HIS A 5 11.73 21.75 -28.76
C HIS A 5 10.61 21.56 -29.81
N ILE A 6 10.37 20.36 -30.32
CA ILE A 6 9.25 20.11 -31.25
C ILE A 6 8.27 19.07 -30.71
N ILE A 7 7.73 19.29 -29.50
CA ILE A 7 6.47 18.69 -29.04
C ILE A 7 5.81 19.66 -28.05
N ASN A 8 5.28 20.80 -28.51
CA ASN A 8 4.37 21.62 -27.66
C ASN A 8 3.56 22.73 -28.37
N LYS A 9 3.36 22.69 -29.69
CA LYS A 9 2.58 23.75 -30.39
C LYS A 9 1.22 23.37 -30.96
N ILE A 10 0.68 22.20 -30.62
CA ILE A 10 -0.79 22.09 -30.57
C ILE A 10 -1.19 22.81 -29.29
N ASN A 11 -1.60 24.07 -29.41
CA ASN A 11 -2.03 24.91 -28.30
C ASN A 11 -3.27 24.28 -27.67
N ILE A 12 -3.03 23.37 -26.71
CA ILE A 12 -4.05 22.70 -25.91
C ILE A 12 -4.95 23.73 -25.25
N ASN A 13 -4.46 24.95 -24.95
CA ASN A 13 -5.28 26.02 -24.40
C ASN A 13 -6.28 26.61 -25.42
N LYS A 14 -6.04 26.53 -26.74
CA LYS A 14 -7.02 26.96 -27.78
C LYS A 14 -8.10 25.90 -28.05
N ILE A 15 -7.76 24.62 -27.96
CA ILE A 15 -8.75 23.52 -28.06
C ILE A 15 -9.57 23.40 -26.76
N ILE A 16 -8.91 23.60 -25.60
CA ILE A 16 -9.58 23.74 -24.30
C ILE A 16 -10.37 25.06 -24.25
N SER A 17 -9.95 26.17 -24.86
CA SER A 17 -10.80 27.37 -24.86
C SER A 17 -12.07 27.17 -25.70
N PHE A 18 -12.00 26.40 -26.79
CA PHE A 18 -13.17 26.11 -27.62
C PHE A 18 -14.16 25.13 -26.98
N PHE A 19 -13.71 24.18 -26.14
CA PHE A 19 -14.58 23.17 -25.49
C PHE A 19 -14.77 23.32 -23.97
N CYS A 20 -13.92 24.09 -23.29
CA CYS A 20 -13.86 24.24 -21.84
C CYS A 20 -13.94 25.71 -21.38
N GLY A 21 -13.98 26.68 -22.30
CA GLY A 21 -13.98 28.11 -21.99
C GLY A 21 -15.17 28.56 -21.12
N GLN A 22 -16.35 27.95 -21.29
CA GLN A 22 -17.52 28.25 -20.45
C GLN A 22 -17.50 27.56 -19.08
N VAL A 23 -16.82 26.42 -18.92
CA VAL A 23 -16.81 25.67 -17.64
C VAL A 23 -15.74 26.19 -16.68
N TRP A 24 -14.71 26.88 -17.19
CA TRP A 24 -13.54 27.29 -16.39
C TRP A 24 -13.66 28.65 -15.72
N GLN A 25 -14.53 29.57 -16.20
CA GLN A 25 -14.66 30.91 -15.61
C GLN A 25 -15.58 30.94 -14.38
N ASP A 26 -16.63 30.10 -14.34
CA ASP A 26 -17.69 30.26 -13.33
C ASP A 26 -17.46 29.50 -12.01
N GLY A 27 -16.39 28.69 -11.91
CA GLY A 27 -16.33 27.65 -10.87
C GLY A 27 -15.36 27.84 -9.71
N PHE A 28 -14.15 28.36 -9.92
CA PHE A 28 -13.07 28.11 -8.94
C PHE A 28 -12.00 29.20 -8.87
N GLY A 29 -12.23 30.15 -7.96
CA GLY A 29 -11.22 30.47 -6.94
C GLY A 29 -10.40 31.75 -7.13
N ARG A 30 -10.99 32.89 -6.73
CA ARG A 30 -10.25 33.89 -5.93
C ARG A 30 -10.33 33.46 -4.47
N THR A 31 -9.29 32.78 -3.96
CA THR A 31 -9.03 32.70 -2.50
C THR A 31 -7.62 32.19 -2.23
N LEU A 32 -6.93 32.88 -1.32
CA LEU A 32 -5.60 32.54 -0.81
C LEU A 32 -5.72 31.32 0.11
N LEU A 33 -5.33 30.13 -0.37
CA LEU A 33 -5.41 28.89 0.40
C LEU A 33 -4.02 28.39 0.84
N SER A 34 -3.97 27.71 2.00
CA SER A 34 -2.75 27.29 2.69
C SER A 34 -1.92 26.24 1.91
N ASN A 35 -0.68 25.97 2.33
CA ASN A 35 0.26 25.09 1.61
C ASN A 35 -0.23 23.64 1.39
N ASN A 36 -1.05 23.09 2.30
CA ASN A 36 -1.65 21.76 2.14
C ASN A 36 -2.78 21.75 1.09
N GLU A 37 -3.59 22.81 1.04
CA GLU A 37 -4.59 22.99 -0.01
C GLU A 37 -3.96 23.30 -1.36
N LYS A 38 -2.83 24.02 -1.40
CA LYS A 38 -2.01 24.19 -2.62
C LYS A 38 -1.50 22.84 -3.15
N LYS A 39 -1.06 21.92 -2.27
CA LYS A 39 -0.62 20.56 -2.66
C LYS A 39 -1.79 19.70 -3.16
N LYS A 40 -2.95 19.77 -2.50
CA LYS A 40 -4.20 19.11 -2.92
C LYS A 40 -4.73 19.66 -4.26
N SER A 41 -4.68 20.98 -4.43
CA SER A 41 -5.01 21.72 -5.66
C SER A 41 -4.08 21.32 -6.83
N ARG A 42 -2.77 21.23 -6.59
CA ARG A 42 -1.80 20.74 -7.59
C ARG A 42 -2.08 19.30 -8.04
N ARG A 43 -2.37 18.38 -7.10
CA ARG A 43 -2.73 16.99 -7.42
C ARG A 43 -4.02 16.92 -8.25
N ARG A 44 -5.05 17.66 -7.85
CA ARG A 44 -6.33 17.74 -8.58
C ARG A 44 -6.14 18.32 -9.99
N ARG A 45 -5.39 19.42 -10.12
CA ARG A 45 -5.06 20.02 -11.43
C ARG A 45 -4.32 19.04 -12.33
N LYS A 46 -3.32 18.32 -11.81
CA LYS A 46 -2.58 17.29 -12.56
C LYS A 46 -3.51 16.18 -13.05
N TYR A 47 -4.43 15.72 -12.20
CA TYR A 47 -5.43 14.72 -12.59
C TYR A 47 -6.33 15.23 -13.71
N VAL A 48 -6.93 16.41 -13.54
CA VAL A 48 -7.84 17.03 -14.52
C VAL A 48 -7.17 17.23 -15.87
N LEU A 49 -5.98 17.84 -15.89
CA LEU A 49 -5.21 18.04 -17.13
C LEU A 49 -4.90 16.72 -17.83
N SER A 50 -4.62 15.67 -17.06
CA SER A 50 -4.29 14.38 -17.62
C SER A 50 -5.53 13.62 -18.13
N ALA A 51 -6.69 13.80 -17.51
CA ALA A 51 -7.97 13.31 -18.03
C ALA A 51 -8.38 14.04 -19.32
N LEU A 52 -8.23 15.38 -19.35
CA LEU A 52 -8.46 16.18 -20.55
C LEU A 52 -7.51 15.80 -21.69
N GLY A 53 -6.24 15.55 -21.38
CA GLY A 53 -5.27 15.04 -22.34
C GLY A 53 -5.69 13.71 -22.95
N GLY A 54 -6.23 12.79 -22.15
CA GLY A 54 -6.83 11.54 -22.61
C GLY A 54 -7.99 11.78 -23.59
N ARG A 55 -8.98 12.57 -23.19
CA ARG A 55 -10.14 12.91 -24.04
C ARG A 55 -9.74 13.59 -25.35
N CYS A 56 -8.75 14.48 -25.32
CA CYS A 56 -8.20 15.12 -26.51
C CYS A 56 -7.54 14.11 -27.45
N LYS A 57 -6.79 13.14 -26.90
CA LYS A 57 -6.19 12.05 -27.68
C LYS A 57 -7.28 11.17 -28.33
N ASP A 58 -8.33 10.82 -27.59
CA ASP A 58 -9.43 10.00 -28.10
C ASP A 58 -10.20 10.72 -29.22
N LEU A 59 -10.46 12.02 -29.05
CA LEU A 59 -11.07 12.85 -30.08
C LEU A 59 -10.22 12.89 -31.35
N LYS A 60 -8.91 13.16 -31.23
CA LYS A 60 -7.98 13.15 -32.38
C LYS A 60 -7.97 11.80 -33.08
N GLN A 61 -7.97 10.71 -32.32
CA GLN A 61 -8.05 9.36 -32.88
C GLN A 61 -9.36 9.11 -33.61
N HIS A 62 -10.49 9.53 -33.05
CA HIS A 62 -11.80 9.39 -33.69
C HIS A 62 -11.89 10.18 -35.00
N ILE A 63 -11.42 11.43 -34.98
CA ILE A 63 -11.34 12.27 -36.19
C ILE A 63 -10.45 11.59 -37.23
N TRP A 64 -9.26 11.12 -36.85
CA TRP A 64 -8.39 10.41 -37.78
C TRP A 64 -9.04 9.15 -38.35
N MET A 65 -9.68 8.32 -37.53
CA MET A 65 -10.35 7.10 -38.02
C MET A 65 -11.46 7.41 -39.02
N LYS A 66 -12.22 8.50 -38.82
CA LYS A 66 -13.33 8.89 -39.68
C LYS A 66 -12.88 9.56 -40.99
N TYR A 67 -11.84 10.38 -40.93
CA TYR A 67 -11.42 11.23 -42.06
C TYR A 67 -10.08 10.83 -42.68
N ARG A 68 -9.40 9.76 -42.20
CA ARG A 68 -8.17 9.26 -42.82
C ARG A 68 -8.38 8.94 -44.29
N ARG A 69 -7.37 9.22 -45.11
CA ARG A 69 -7.28 8.86 -46.52
C ARG A 69 -5.92 8.26 -46.81
N ASN A 70 -5.79 7.60 -47.97
CA ASN A 70 -4.56 6.89 -48.35
C ASN A 70 -3.44 7.86 -48.78
N THR A 71 -3.79 9.05 -49.27
CA THR A 71 -2.84 10.09 -49.69
C THR A 71 -3.01 11.34 -48.84
N ILE A 72 -1.96 12.15 -48.76
CA ILE A 72 -1.92 13.33 -47.90
C ILE A 72 -2.85 14.43 -48.41
N GLU A 73 -2.96 14.60 -49.73
CA GLU A 73 -3.80 15.60 -50.40
C GLU A 73 -5.27 15.33 -50.09
N LYS A 74 -5.72 14.09 -50.30
CA LYS A 74 -7.09 13.68 -49.96
C LYS A 74 -7.37 13.82 -48.47
N ALA A 75 -6.38 13.62 -47.61
CA ALA A 75 -6.52 13.80 -46.17
C ALA A 75 -6.67 15.29 -45.79
N PHE A 76 -5.98 16.20 -46.48
CA PHE A 76 -6.18 17.64 -46.31
C PHE A 76 -7.60 18.07 -46.70
N GLU A 77 -8.12 17.57 -47.81
CA GLU A 77 -9.48 17.87 -48.29
C GLU A 77 -10.58 17.31 -47.36
N ALA A 78 -10.31 16.22 -46.65
CA ALA A 78 -11.26 15.60 -45.71
C ALA A 78 -11.47 16.43 -44.41
N ARG A 79 -11.00 17.68 -44.35
CA ARG A 79 -11.13 18.58 -43.22
C ARG A 79 -12.59 18.88 -42.90
N ARG A 80 -12.95 18.79 -41.62
CA ARG A 80 -14.23 19.31 -41.12
C ARG A 80 -14.16 20.82 -40.92
N GLY A 81 -15.17 21.57 -41.37
CA GLY A 81 -15.19 23.04 -41.28
C GLY A 81 -14.99 23.63 -39.86
N LEU A 82 -15.31 22.87 -38.81
CA LEU A 82 -15.09 23.27 -37.41
C LEU A 82 -13.62 23.20 -36.94
N ILE A 83 -12.74 22.56 -37.70
CA ILE A 83 -11.31 22.42 -37.35
C ILE A 83 -10.52 23.48 -38.13
N PRO A 84 -9.73 24.34 -37.45
CA PRO A 84 -8.85 25.29 -38.10
C PRO A 84 -7.94 24.62 -39.14
N GLU A 85 -7.77 25.26 -40.29
CA GLU A 85 -7.10 24.67 -41.44
C GLU A 85 -5.61 24.41 -41.19
N ASP A 86 -4.94 25.35 -40.53
CA ASP A 86 -3.56 25.24 -40.05
C ASP A 86 -3.37 24.01 -39.15
N GLN A 87 -4.25 23.84 -38.17
CA GLN A 87 -4.20 22.72 -37.22
C GLN A 87 -4.49 21.39 -37.89
N TRP A 88 -5.39 21.36 -38.87
CA TRP A 88 -5.69 20.15 -39.62
C TRP A 88 -4.50 19.72 -40.50
N ARG A 89 -3.88 20.66 -41.22
CA ARG A 89 -2.71 20.36 -42.04
C ARG A 89 -1.55 19.82 -41.21
N GLU A 90 -1.19 20.51 -40.13
CA GLU A 90 -0.12 20.05 -39.22
C GLU A 90 -0.45 18.65 -38.66
N PHE A 91 -1.70 18.41 -38.26
CA PHE A 91 -2.13 17.11 -37.77
C PHE A 91 -1.98 16.00 -38.81
N VAL A 92 -2.45 16.24 -40.04
CA VAL A 92 -2.38 15.29 -41.15
C VAL A 92 -0.92 14.96 -41.49
N GLU A 93 -0.07 15.97 -41.68
CA GLU A 93 1.36 15.78 -41.97
C GLU A 93 2.03 14.88 -40.93
N ILE A 94 1.79 15.13 -39.64
CA ILE A 94 2.31 14.30 -38.54
C ILE A 94 1.90 12.83 -38.72
N GLN A 95 0.65 12.55 -39.12
CA GLN A 95 0.19 11.17 -39.29
C GLN A 95 0.87 10.43 -40.44
N PHE A 96 1.34 11.14 -41.48
CA PHE A 96 2.04 10.54 -42.63
C PHE A 96 3.54 10.33 -42.40
N THR A 97 4.11 10.91 -41.33
CA THR A 97 5.51 10.66 -40.97
C THR A 97 5.80 9.18 -40.68
N ASP A 98 7.01 8.73 -41.01
CA ASP A 98 7.43 7.36 -40.73
C ASP A 98 7.45 7.04 -39.23
N LYS A 99 7.73 8.05 -38.40
CA LYS A 99 7.62 7.92 -36.95
C LYS A 99 6.20 7.56 -36.52
N ALA A 100 5.18 8.24 -37.05
CA ALA A 100 3.80 7.94 -36.73
C ALA A 100 3.37 6.58 -37.27
N LYS A 101 3.82 6.19 -38.47
CA LYS A 101 3.59 4.85 -39.03
C LYS A 101 4.17 3.74 -38.13
N LYS A 102 5.45 3.83 -37.77
CA LYS A 102 6.12 2.88 -36.87
C LYS A 102 5.44 2.79 -35.50
N VAL A 103 4.97 3.92 -34.95
CA VAL A 103 4.22 3.92 -33.68
C VAL A 103 2.87 3.22 -33.83
N ARG A 104 2.14 3.43 -34.93
CA ARG A 104 0.86 2.73 -35.17
C ARG A 104 1.05 1.23 -35.32
N GLU A 105 2.02 0.81 -36.11
CA GLU A 105 2.34 -0.61 -36.31
C GLU A 105 2.69 -1.30 -34.98
N ARG A 106 3.59 -0.70 -34.19
CA ARG A 106 3.89 -1.20 -32.85
C ARG A 106 2.63 -1.32 -31.98
N ASN A 107 1.78 -0.29 -31.97
CA ASN A 107 0.56 -0.30 -31.16
C ASN A 107 -0.47 -1.36 -31.64
N ILE A 108 -0.53 -1.64 -32.94
CA ILE A 108 -1.36 -2.72 -33.50
C ILE A 108 -0.83 -4.06 -33.00
N ASN A 109 0.48 -4.30 -33.12
CA ASN A 109 1.11 -5.54 -32.63
C ASN A 109 0.90 -5.71 -31.12
N SER A 110 1.10 -4.66 -30.33
CA SER A 110 0.82 -4.68 -28.89
C SER A 110 -0.65 -4.95 -28.57
N ARG A 111 -1.59 -4.43 -29.37
CA ARG A 111 -3.02 -4.70 -29.19
C ARG A 111 -3.36 -6.15 -29.52
N ASN A 112 -2.77 -6.72 -30.55
CA ASN A 112 -2.98 -8.12 -30.93
C ASN A 112 -2.48 -9.09 -29.84
N ASN A 113 -1.48 -8.67 -29.06
CA ASN A 113 -1.00 -9.43 -27.90
C ASN A 113 -1.88 -9.27 -26.65
N HIS A 114 -2.88 -8.38 -26.65
CA HIS A 114 -3.81 -8.21 -25.52
C HIS A 114 -4.95 -9.22 -25.60
N LYS A 115 -4.64 -10.48 -25.27
CA LYS A 115 -5.57 -11.61 -25.46
C LYS A 115 -6.60 -11.80 -24.35
N ILE A 116 -6.31 -11.30 -23.15
CA ILE A 116 -7.19 -11.44 -21.97
C ILE A 116 -7.67 -10.05 -21.51
N PRO A 117 -8.59 -9.41 -22.25
CA PRO A 117 -9.18 -8.13 -21.84
C PRO A 117 -10.04 -8.30 -20.58
N HIS A 118 -10.28 -7.20 -19.86
CA HIS A 118 -11.19 -7.22 -18.71
C HIS A 118 -12.66 -7.34 -19.16
N THR A 119 -13.49 -7.95 -18.31
CA THR A 119 -14.92 -8.21 -18.51
C THR A 119 -15.83 -7.31 -17.67
N LEU A 120 -15.27 -6.36 -16.91
CA LEU A 120 -15.99 -5.42 -16.02
C LEU A 120 -16.95 -4.43 -16.71
N GLU A 121 -17.28 -4.65 -17.98
CA GLU A 121 -18.12 -3.75 -18.77
C GLU A 121 -17.63 -2.28 -18.73
N ARG A 122 -18.53 -1.35 -18.36
CA ARG A 122 -18.24 0.08 -18.19
C ARG A 122 -17.63 0.40 -16.82
N LYS A 123 -17.47 -0.58 -15.92
CA LYS A 123 -16.85 -0.37 -14.63
C LYS A 123 -15.33 -0.37 -14.77
N SER A 124 -14.69 0.60 -14.12
CA SER A 124 -13.23 0.69 -14.09
C SER A 124 -12.64 -0.25 -13.04
N LEU A 125 -11.43 -0.75 -13.31
CA LEU A 125 -10.59 -1.44 -12.31
C LEU A 125 -10.30 -0.61 -11.06
N ALA A 126 -10.48 0.70 -11.08
CA ALA A 126 -10.33 1.56 -9.91
C ALA A 126 -11.55 1.58 -8.98
N ARG A 127 -12.71 1.07 -9.43
CA ARG A 127 -13.95 0.99 -8.64
C ARG A 127 -14.17 -0.40 -8.06
N LYS A 128 -13.77 -1.42 -8.81
CA LYS A 128 -13.99 -2.82 -8.43
C LYS A 128 -13.38 -3.21 -7.07
N PRO A 129 -12.18 -2.73 -6.68
CA PRO A 129 -11.63 -3.02 -5.37
C PRO A 129 -12.55 -2.59 -4.22
N ASN A 130 -13.06 -1.36 -4.28
CA ASN A 130 -13.97 -0.84 -3.26
C ASN A 130 -15.26 -1.66 -3.17
N GLU A 131 -15.85 -2.06 -4.31
CA GLU A 131 -17.04 -2.91 -4.32
C GLU A 131 -16.77 -4.28 -3.65
N MET A 132 -15.60 -4.86 -3.89
CA MET A 132 -15.21 -6.14 -3.27
C MET A 132 -14.93 -5.99 -1.76
N GLU A 133 -14.31 -4.88 -1.37
CA GLU A 133 -14.08 -4.56 0.04
C GLU A 133 -15.39 -4.35 0.80
N GLU A 134 -16.38 -3.68 0.19
CA GLU A 134 -17.72 -3.53 0.78
C GLU A 134 -18.43 -4.89 0.98
N GLU A 135 -18.23 -5.84 0.06
CA GLU A 135 -18.84 -7.18 0.13
C GLU A 135 -18.12 -8.13 1.11
N THR A 136 -16.80 -8.10 1.13
CA THR A 136 -15.97 -9.05 1.90
C THR A 136 -15.43 -8.47 3.19
N SER A 137 -15.58 -7.16 3.43
CA SER A 137 -14.93 -6.41 4.51
C SER A 137 -13.40 -6.52 4.51
N LYS A 138 -12.80 -6.91 3.38
CA LYS A 138 -11.35 -7.09 3.22
C LYS A 138 -10.88 -6.46 1.91
N GLU A 139 -9.75 -5.76 1.96
CA GLU A 139 -9.14 -5.21 0.75
C GLU A 139 -8.70 -6.36 -0.18
N PRO A 140 -9.15 -6.38 -1.45
CA PRO A 140 -8.82 -7.46 -2.35
C PRO A 140 -7.39 -7.34 -2.85
N ASN A 141 -6.73 -8.48 -2.96
CA ASN A 141 -5.37 -8.54 -3.48
C ASN A 141 -5.35 -8.35 -5.01
N ARG A 142 -4.17 -8.09 -5.57
CA ARG A 142 -3.99 -7.85 -7.01
C ARG A 142 -4.39 -9.04 -7.89
N ALA A 143 -4.18 -10.26 -7.40
CA ALA A 143 -4.52 -11.49 -8.10
C ALA A 143 -6.04 -11.74 -8.11
N GLU A 144 -6.72 -11.55 -6.99
CA GLU A 144 -8.18 -11.56 -6.86
C GLU A 144 -8.82 -10.53 -7.80
N LEU A 145 -8.28 -9.30 -7.80
CA LEU A 145 -8.73 -8.26 -8.73
C LEU A 145 -8.57 -8.69 -10.18
N PHE A 146 -7.47 -9.38 -10.53
CA PHE A 146 -7.29 -9.90 -11.88
C PHE A 146 -8.33 -10.96 -12.22
N ILE A 147 -8.55 -11.95 -11.36
CA ILE A 147 -9.52 -13.03 -11.56
C ILE A 147 -10.92 -12.42 -11.76
N VAL A 148 -11.40 -11.65 -10.79
CA VAL A 148 -12.74 -11.07 -10.80
C VAL A 148 -12.98 -10.17 -12.01
N SER A 149 -11.96 -9.44 -12.44
CA SER A 149 -12.11 -8.54 -13.59
C SER A 149 -12.00 -9.22 -14.96
N ARG A 150 -11.67 -10.51 -15.01
CA ARG A 150 -11.58 -11.32 -16.24
C ARG A 150 -12.59 -12.46 -16.28
N THR A 151 -13.27 -12.73 -15.16
CA THR A 151 -14.45 -13.58 -15.07
C THR A 151 -15.69 -12.77 -15.41
N LYS A 152 -16.59 -13.33 -16.21
CA LYS A 152 -17.88 -12.69 -16.50
C LYS A 152 -18.85 -12.87 -15.34
N SER A 153 -19.98 -12.16 -15.36
CA SER A 153 -21.05 -12.29 -14.36
C SER A 153 -21.72 -13.67 -14.35
N ASP A 154 -21.64 -14.42 -15.46
CA ASP A 154 -22.12 -15.80 -15.61
C ASP A 154 -21.03 -16.83 -15.25
N GLU A 155 -19.94 -16.38 -14.61
CA GLU A 155 -18.74 -17.17 -14.28
C GLU A 155 -18.01 -17.78 -15.48
N SER A 156 -18.44 -17.47 -16.70
CA SER A 156 -17.76 -17.94 -17.91
C SER A 156 -16.48 -17.16 -18.17
N LEU A 157 -15.49 -17.83 -18.75
CA LEU A 157 -14.22 -17.25 -19.15
C LEU A 157 -14.20 -16.89 -20.64
N LEU A 158 -13.42 -15.89 -21.01
CA LEU A 158 -13.34 -15.39 -22.39
C LEU A 158 -12.70 -16.38 -23.36
N CYS A 159 -11.66 -17.09 -22.93
CA CYS A 159 -10.89 -18.00 -23.76
C CYS A 159 -10.09 -19.02 -22.92
N ASN A 160 -9.57 -20.06 -23.57
CA ASN A 160 -8.76 -21.10 -22.91
C ASN A 160 -7.48 -20.53 -22.27
N GLU A 161 -6.89 -19.50 -22.87
CA GLU A 161 -5.70 -18.84 -22.31
C GLU A 161 -6.01 -18.09 -21.01
N ALA A 162 -7.20 -17.47 -20.92
CA ALA A 162 -7.69 -16.88 -19.68
C ALA A 162 -7.87 -17.95 -18.59
N ARG A 163 -8.45 -19.10 -18.96
CA ARG A 163 -8.61 -20.24 -18.05
C ARG A 163 -7.29 -20.72 -17.47
N PHE A 164 -6.32 -21.06 -18.33
CA PHE A 164 -5.00 -21.52 -17.88
C PHE A 164 -4.32 -20.50 -16.94
N THR A 165 -4.43 -19.21 -17.28
CA THR A 165 -3.82 -18.15 -16.48
C THR A 165 -4.50 -17.99 -15.11
N LEU A 166 -5.83 -18.05 -15.06
CA LEU A 166 -6.60 -17.99 -13.82
C LEU A 166 -6.34 -19.21 -12.95
N ASP A 167 -6.33 -20.41 -13.52
CA ASP A 167 -6.04 -21.66 -12.79
C ASP A 167 -4.65 -21.61 -12.15
N LYS A 168 -3.63 -21.18 -12.92
CA LYS A 168 -2.27 -21.00 -12.41
C LYS A 168 -2.21 -19.96 -11.28
N LEU A 169 -2.97 -18.87 -11.41
CA LEU A 169 -3.01 -17.82 -10.41
C LEU A 169 -3.68 -18.28 -9.11
N SER A 170 -4.80 -18.99 -9.21
CA SER A 170 -5.46 -19.63 -8.08
C SER A 170 -4.56 -20.64 -7.38
N GLN A 171 -3.82 -21.46 -8.14
CA GLN A 171 -2.87 -22.41 -7.58
C GLN A 171 -1.77 -21.72 -6.76
N VAL A 172 -1.15 -20.67 -7.30
CA VAL A 172 -0.11 -19.92 -6.58
C VAL A 172 -0.65 -19.24 -5.33
N MET A 173 -1.87 -18.69 -5.38
CA MET A 173 -2.50 -18.11 -4.19
C MET A 173 -2.71 -19.14 -3.09
N THR A 174 -3.23 -20.33 -3.42
CA THR A 174 -3.42 -21.41 -2.44
C THR A 174 -2.08 -21.89 -1.86
N GLN A 175 -1.06 -22.03 -2.70
CA GLN A 175 0.28 -22.44 -2.25
C GLN A 175 0.89 -21.39 -1.30
N ASN A 176 0.80 -20.10 -1.63
CA ASN A 176 1.31 -19.05 -0.75
C ASN A 176 0.62 -19.07 0.62
N ILE A 177 -0.69 -19.30 0.67
CA ILE A 177 -1.44 -19.42 1.94
C ILE A 177 -0.94 -20.63 2.75
N GLN A 178 -0.67 -21.76 2.09
CA GLN A 178 -0.15 -22.96 2.75
C GLN A 178 1.27 -22.74 3.30
N ASP A 179 2.14 -22.09 2.52
CA ASP A 179 3.52 -21.79 2.90
C ASP A 179 3.60 -20.77 4.06
N GLU A 180 2.65 -19.83 4.13
CA GLU A 180 2.51 -18.89 5.26
C GLU A 180 2.04 -19.60 6.53
N ALA A 181 1.13 -20.57 6.40
CA ALA A 181 0.61 -21.34 7.54
C ALA A 181 1.61 -22.35 8.12
N SER A 182 2.65 -22.74 7.37
CA SER A 182 3.61 -23.77 7.79
C SER A 182 4.86 -23.20 8.49
N GLU A 183 4.93 -21.89 8.77
CA GLU A 183 6.06 -21.18 9.42
C GLU A 183 7.45 -21.46 8.81
N THR A 184 7.52 -22.07 7.61
CA THR A 184 8.77 -22.57 7.01
C THR A 184 9.45 -21.52 6.13
N SER A 185 8.88 -20.32 6.02
CA SER A 185 9.38 -19.23 5.18
C SER A 185 9.99 -18.12 6.04
N THR A 186 11.25 -18.30 6.45
CA THR A 186 12.09 -17.26 7.06
C THR A 186 12.47 -16.14 6.06
N GLU A 187 12.14 -16.29 4.77
CA GLU A 187 12.37 -15.28 3.75
C GLU A 187 11.08 -14.53 3.44
N SER A 188 11.04 -13.24 3.82
CA SER A 188 10.07 -12.25 3.34
C SER A 188 9.91 -12.40 1.83
N ARG A 189 8.82 -13.04 1.38
CA ARG A 189 8.55 -13.26 -0.05
C ARG A 189 8.33 -11.88 -0.70
N PRO A 190 9.23 -11.39 -1.56
CA PRO A 190 9.11 -10.03 -2.08
C PRO A 190 8.10 -9.93 -3.24
N TYR A 191 7.45 -11.03 -3.63
CA TYR A 191 6.61 -11.14 -4.82
C TYR A 191 5.22 -11.68 -4.50
N ASP A 192 4.19 -10.87 -4.76
CA ASP A 192 2.80 -11.31 -4.66
C ASP A 192 2.47 -12.41 -5.69
N ALA A 193 1.37 -13.14 -5.48
CA ALA A 193 0.96 -14.23 -6.38
C ALA A 193 0.83 -13.79 -7.84
N PHE A 194 0.45 -12.53 -8.06
CA PHE A 194 0.33 -11.96 -9.40
C PHE A 194 1.69 -11.85 -10.09
N GLU A 195 2.71 -11.36 -9.39
CA GLU A 195 4.08 -11.24 -9.90
C GLU A 195 4.72 -12.60 -10.18
N GLN A 196 4.42 -13.61 -9.36
CA GLN A 196 4.87 -14.99 -9.58
C GLN A 196 4.33 -15.58 -10.89
N VAL A 197 3.09 -15.24 -11.28
CA VAL A 197 2.48 -15.73 -12.53
C VAL A 197 2.89 -14.90 -13.75
N PHE A 198 2.88 -13.58 -13.63
CA PHE A 198 3.06 -12.65 -14.75
C PHE A 198 4.46 -12.03 -14.85
N GLY A 199 5.38 -12.42 -13.96
CA GLY A 199 6.72 -11.88 -13.85
C GLY A 199 6.76 -10.46 -13.27
N TYR A 200 7.98 -9.91 -13.19
CA TYR A 200 8.30 -8.63 -12.58
C TYR A 200 7.45 -7.46 -13.10
N GLU A 201 7.12 -6.53 -12.21
CA GLU A 201 6.32 -5.36 -12.56
C GLU A 201 7.11 -4.35 -13.42
N PRO A 202 6.68 -4.03 -14.65
CA PRO A 202 7.39 -3.09 -15.49
C PRO A 202 7.37 -1.67 -14.90
N SER A 203 8.42 -0.89 -15.22
CA SER A 203 8.46 0.52 -14.84
C SER A 203 7.23 1.29 -15.33
N GLY A 204 6.74 2.22 -14.51
CA GLY A 204 5.71 3.18 -14.90
C GLY A 204 4.36 2.98 -14.22
N ARG A 205 3.70 1.83 -14.33
CA ARG A 205 2.39 1.58 -13.69
C ARG A 205 2.28 0.14 -13.21
N VAL A 206 1.68 -0.01 -12.04
CA VAL A 206 1.34 -1.34 -11.50
C VAL A 206 0.09 -1.87 -12.21
N ARG A 207 0.18 -3.09 -12.75
CA ARG A 207 -0.92 -3.86 -13.36
C ARG A 207 -2.05 -4.02 -12.35
N CYS A 208 -3.29 -4.01 -12.84
CA CYS A 208 -4.54 -4.15 -12.07
C CYS A 208 -4.86 -3.02 -11.06
N MET A 209 -3.90 -2.19 -10.64
CA MET A 209 -4.10 -1.12 -9.64
C MET A 209 -4.62 0.20 -10.24
N GLY A 210 -5.19 0.15 -11.44
CA GLY A 210 -5.75 1.32 -12.11
C GLY A 210 -4.74 2.41 -12.46
N ARG A 211 -5.14 3.68 -12.30
CA ARG A 211 -4.42 4.83 -12.87
C ARG A 211 -3.57 5.55 -11.82
N GLY A 212 -2.25 5.50 -12.01
CA GLY A 212 -1.31 6.39 -11.31
C GLY A 212 -0.56 5.76 -10.14
N VAL A 213 -0.85 4.50 -9.83
CA VAL A 213 -0.02 3.68 -8.94
C VAL A 213 1.24 3.28 -9.69
N THR A 214 2.41 3.63 -9.15
CA THR A 214 3.72 3.30 -9.69
C THR A 214 4.34 2.19 -8.84
N PRO A 215 5.15 1.28 -9.41
CA PRO A 215 5.75 0.18 -8.64
C PRO A 215 6.48 0.67 -7.39
N SER A 216 7.27 1.73 -7.51
CA SER A 216 7.97 2.35 -6.37
C SER A 216 7.06 2.80 -5.22
N LYS A 217 5.81 3.19 -5.48
CA LYS A 217 4.86 3.58 -4.43
C LYS A 217 4.10 2.40 -3.86
N TYR A 218 3.90 1.38 -4.69
CA TYR A 218 3.18 0.18 -4.29
C TYR A 218 4.03 -0.64 -3.33
N LEU A 219 5.32 -0.83 -3.63
CA LEU A 219 6.26 -1.55 -2.77
C LEU A 219 6.46 -0.85 -1.42
N LEU A 220 6.66 0.47 -1.40
CA LEU A 220 6.77 1.25 -0.16
C LEU A 220 5.54 1.13 0.74
N ASN A 221 4.35 1.05 0.15
CA ASN A 221 3.12 0.86 0.92
C ASN A 221 3.04 -0.56 1.50
N HIS A 222 3.53 -1.57 0.78
CA HIS A 222 3.55 -2.95 1.24
C HIS A 222 4.48 -3.13 2.45
N GLU A 223 5.70 -2.59 2.36
CA GLU A 223 6.67 -2.57 3.48
C GLU A 223 6.12 -1.85 4.71
N SER A 224 5.39 -0.73 4.50
CA SER A 224 4.75 -0.02 5.62
C SER A 224 3.61 -0.82 6.26
N MET A 225 2.86 -1.63 5.51
CA MET A 225 1.77 -2.43 6.07
C MET A 225 2.31 -3.61 6.89
N THR A 226 3.36 -4.30 6.41
CA THR A 226 4.00 -5.40 7.16
C THR A 226 4.61 -4.91 8.47
N SER A 227 5.27 -3.75 8.46
CA SER A 227 5.77 -3.14 9.71
C SER A 227 4.64 -2.77 10.68
N ASN A 228 3.49 -2.29 10.18
CA ASN A 228 2.37 -1.93 11.05
C ASN A 228 1.71 -3.14 11.72
N THR A 229 1.62 -4.29 11.03
CA THR A 229 1.11 -5.54 11.62
C THR A 229 2.05 -6.10 12.67
N GLU A 230 3.36 -6.09 12.42
CA GLU A 230 4.37 -6.48 13.40
C GLU A 230 4.36 -5.57 14.63
N ILE A 231 4.22 -4.24 14.43
CA ILE A 231 4.08 -3.28 15.52
C ILE A 231 2.80 -3.53 16.33
N LEU A 232 1.69 -3.92 15.68
CA LEU A 232 0.44 -4.24 16.38
C LEU A 232 0.58 -5.50 17.24
N GLU A 233 1.24 -6.53 16.72
CA GLU A 233 1.54 -7.77 17.45
C GLU A 233 2.51 -7.52 18.62
N MET A 234 3.56 -6.71 18.39
CA MET A 234 4.45 -6.29 19.47
C MET A 234 3.70 -5.52 20.54
N LYS A 235 2.77 -4.62 20.16
CA LYS A 235 1.93 -3.88 21.12
C LYS A 235 1.01 -4.79 21.93
N THR A 236 0.40 -5.81 21.33
CA THR A 236 -0.45 -6.75 22.08
C THR A 236 0.38 -7.60 23.04
N ARG A 237 1.57 -8.03 22.64
CA ARG A 237 2.52 -8.74 23.53
C ARG A 237 2.98 -7.87 24.69
N LEU A 238 3.32 -6.59 24.44
CA LEU A 238 3.70 -5.64 25.48
C LEU A 238 2.58 -5.41 26.48
N LYS A 239 1.33 -5.25 26.01
CA LYS A 239 0.17 -5.10 26.90
C LYS A 239 -0.02 -6.33 27.80
N GLY A 240 0.12 -7.54 27.24
CA GLY A 240 0.04 -8.77 28.04
C GLY A 240 1.20 -8.95 29.03
N LEU A 241 2.37 -8.34 28.78
CA LEU A 241 3.47 -8.29 29.74
C LEU A 241 3.23 -7.26 30.84
N GLU A 242 2.65 -6.12 30.50
CA GLU A 242 2.25 -5.06 31.45
C GLU A 242 1.25 -5.60 32.47
N GLU A 243 0.20 -6.30 32.01
CA GLU A 243 -0.79 -6.95 32.88
C GLU A 243 -0.15 -7.99 33.83
N LYS A 244 0.86 -8.74 33.37
CA LYS A 244 1.60 -9.70 34.21
C LYS A 244 2.48 -9.01 35.24
N LEU A 245 3.07 -7.87 34.90
CA LEU A 245 3.91 -7.09 35.81
C LEU A 245 3.06 -6.51 36.97
N ASP A 246 1.84 -6.05 36.68
CA ASP A 246 0.90 -5.58 37.71
C ASP A 246 0.56 -6.70 38.71
N ILE A 247 0.28 -7.91 38.21
CA ILE A 247 0.00 -9.09 39.07
C ILE A 247 1.20 -9.41 39.99
N VAL A 248 2.42 -9.40 39.43
CA VAL A 248 3.63 -9.66 40.21
C VAL A 248 3.87 -8.56 41.24
N THR A 249 3.61 -7.30 40.88
CA THR A 249 3.75 -6.15 41.78
C THR A 249 2.77 -6.23 42.95
N ASP A 250 1.51 -6.58 42.69
CA ASP A 250 0.51 -6.79 43.73
C ASP A 250 0.87 -7.97 44.66
N ALA A 251 1.34 -9.09 44.09
CA ALA A 251 1.79 -10.24 44.87
C ALA A 251 2.98 -9.87 45.78
N LEU A 252 3.92 -9.06 45.27
CA LEU A 252 5.07 -8.58 46.04
C LEU A 252 4.62 -7.61 47.15
N LEU A 253 3.64 -6.74 46.87
CA LEU A 253 3.05 -5.85 47.86
C LEU A 253 2.39 -6.63 49.01
N VAL A 254 1.67 -7.71 48.70
CA VAL A 254 1.06 -8.61 49.69
C VAL A 254 2.12 -9.32 50.53
N LEU A 255 3.20 -9.80 49.90
CA LEU A 255 4.33 -10.44 50.61
C LEU A 255 5.09 -9.46 51.52
N VAL A 256 5.30 -8.22 51.08
CA VAL A 256 5.95 -7.20 51.90
C VAL A 256 5.07 -6.79 53.08
N LYS A 257 3.76 -6.63 52.85
CA LYS A 257 2.79 -6.33 53.92
C LYS A 257 2.70 -7.45 54.95
N SER A 258 2.60 -8.72 54.51
CA SER A 258 2.55 -9.86 55.43
C SER A 258 3.83 -10.03 56.24
N LYS A 259 5.00 -9.70 55.67
CA LYS A 259 6.28 -9.70 56.38
C LYS A 259 6.40 -8.57 57.42
N SER A 260 5.79 -7.41 57.17
CA SER A 260 5.74 -6.30 58.13
C SER A 260 4.81 -6.56 59.33
N GLN A 261 3.72 -7.30 59.14
CA GLN A 261 2.81 -7.70 60.23
C GLN A 261 3.40 -8.78 61.14
N PHE A 262 4.26 -9.66 60.60
CA PHE A 262 4.91 -10.71 61.38
C PHE A 262 6.01 -10.20 62.34
N GLN A 263 6.54 -8.99 62.11
CA GLN A 263 7.49 -8.35 63.03
C GLN A 263 6.81 -7.55 64.17
N VAL A 264 5.56 -7.12 63.99
CA VAL A 264 4.85 -6.27 64.98
C VAL A 264 4.20 -7.11 66.10
N THR A 265 3.85 -8.37 65.86
CA THR A 265 3.21 -9.24 66.87
C THR A 265 4.18 -9.97 67.80
N ALA A 266 5.50 -9.94 67.52
CA ALA A 266 6.51 -10.55 68.39
C ALA A 266 6.93 -9.67 69.59
N SER A 267 6.45 -8.42 69.68
CA SER A 267 6.94 -7.43 70.66
C SER A 267 5.97 -7.11 71.80
N ALA A 268 4.81 -7.76 71.90
CA ALA A 268 3.84 -7.50 72.97
C ALA A 268 3.47 -8.79 73.72
N THR A 269 4.16 -9.06 74.83
CA THR A 269 3.62 -9.46 76.15
C THR A 269 4.69 -10.23 76.94
N THR A 270 5.31 -9.55 77.91
CA THR A 270 6.06 -10.16 79.01
C THR A 270 5.10 -10.32 80.20
N GLY A 271 4.94 -11.53 80.74
CA GLY A 271 4.06 -11.75 81.91
C GLY A 271 3.90 -13.18 82.43
N ASN A 272 4.99 -13.77 82.94
CA ASN A 272 5.07 -14.75 84.04
C ASN A 272 4.60 -16.23 83.93
N LYS A 273 5.63 -17.09 84.09
CA LYS A 273 5.77 -18.31 84.93
C LYS A 273 5.39 -19.72 84.38
N LYS A 274 6.47 -20.43 83.99
CA LYS A 274 7.09 -21.62 84.65
C LYS A 274 7.06 -22.94 83.85
N VAL A 275 8.25 -23.57 83.83
CA VAL A 275 8.61 -24.99 83.60
C VAL A 275 9.05 -25.42 82.19
N LYS A 276 10.38 -25.61 82.08
CA LYS A 276 11.18 -26.63 81.34
C LYS A 276 10.49 -27.39 80.19
N THR A 277 11.05 -27.29 78.97
CA THR A 277 11.92 -28.31 78.32
C THR A 277 12.34 -27.86 76.91
N ASP A 278 13.62 -28.06 76.63
CA ASP A 278 14.24 -28.46 75.36
C ASP A 278 14.29 -27.55 74.11
N LEU A 279 15.48 -27.65 73.50
CA LEU A 279 15.90 -27.36 72.12
C LEU A 279 16.15 -25.90 71.69
N HIS A 280 17.45 -25.57 71.69
CA HIS A 280 18.22 -24.97 70.60
C HIS A 280 17.52 -23.92 69.68
N GLN A 281 18.06 -22.70 69.81
CA GLN A 281 18.61 -21.91 68.70
C GLN A 281 17.63 -20.96 67.98
N SER A 282 17.63 -19.70 68.43
CA SER A 282 17.30 -18.56 67.57
C SER A 282 18.30 -17.43 67.79
N SER A 283 19.05 -17.10 66.73
CA SER A 283 19.53 -15.76 66.38
C SER A 283 20.64 -15.86 65.33
N SER A 284 20.29 -15.66 64.06
CA SER A 284 21.18 -15.04 63.07
C SER A 284 20.36 -14.79 61.79
N ILE A 285 20.07 -13.52 61.51
CA ILE A 285 19.64 -13.10 60.18
C ILE A 285 20.87 -13.26 59.30
N ASN A 286 20.86 -14.28 58.44
CA ASN A 286 22.02 -14.60 57.61
C ASN A 286 22.21 -13.49 56.57
N SER A 287 23.31 -12.71 56.70
CA SER A 287 23.59 -11.55 55.84
C SER A 287 23.56 -11.91 54.34
N ASP A 288 23.88 -13.16 54.01
CA ASP A 288 23.83 -13.74 52.68
C ASP A 288 22.47 -13.62 51.97
N GLN A 289 21.36 -13.63 52.69
CA GLN A 289 20.02 -13.58 52.08
C GLN A 289 19.64 -12.16 51.65
N VAL A 290 20.09 -11.14 52.41
CA VAL A 290 19.86 -9.73 52.06
C VAL A 290 20.76 -9.33 50.90
N THR A 291 22.02 -9.76 50.90
CA THR A 291 22.96 -9.51 49.81
C THR A 291 22.52 -10.19 48.52
N LYS A 292 21.98 -11.42 48.58
CA LYS A 292 21.42 -12.11 47.40
C LYS A 292 20.23 -11.39 46.78
N VAL A 293 19.31 -10.87 47.58
CA VAL A 293 18.17 -10.10 47.07
C VAL A 293 18.64 -8.79 46.46
N TYR A 294 19.57 -8.09 47.10
CA TYR A 294 20.10 -6.82 46.57
C TYR A 294 20.83 -7.03 45.23
N VAL A 295 21.66 -8.07 45.14
CA VAL A 295 22.34 -8.45 43.89
C VAL A 295 21.34 -8.80 42.80
N HIS A 296 20.32 -9.62 43.10
CA HIS A 296 19.31 -10.00 42.11
C HIS A 296 18.51 -8.80 41.58
N VAL A 297 18.13 -7.87 42.46
CA VAL A 297 17.39 -6.66 42.06
C VAL A 297 18.27 -5.73 41.23
N THR A 298 19.56 -5.58 41.57
CA THR A 298 20.48 -4.79 40.75
C THR A 298 20.74 -5.40 39.38
N VAL A 299 20.90 -6.73 39.28
CA VAL A 299 21.09 -7.42 37.99
C VAL A 299 19.86 -7.25 37.10
N LEU A 300 18.65 -7.42 37.65
CA LEU A 300 17.40 -7.19 36.91
C LEU A 300 17.26 -5.73 36.44
N ALA A 301 17.66 -4.76 37.26
CA ALA A 301 17.64 -3.35 36.85
C ALA A 301 18.61 -3.07 35.69
N TYR A 302 19.81 -3.67 35.70
CA TYR A 302 20.77 -3.52 34.61
C TYR A 302 20.30 -4.22 33.32
N GLU A 303 19.68 -5.40 33.42
CA GLU A 303 19.12 -6.10 32.24
C GLU A 303 17.98 -5.30 31.59
N ILE A 304 17.10 -4.70 32.39
CA ILE A 304 16.01 -3.85 31.88
C ILE A 304 16.57 -2.59 31.19
N VAL A 305 17.58 -1.95 31.77
CA VAL A 305 18.23 -0.78 31.16
C VAL A 305 18.97 -1.16 29.87
N ALA A 306 19.64 -2.32 29.84
CA ALA A 306 20.31 -2.82 28.64
C ALA A 306 19.31 -3.11 27.50
N MET A 307 18.19 -3.78 27.80
CA MET A 307 17.11 -4.01 26.82
C MET A 307 16.50 -2.70 26.32
N ALA A 308 16.31 -1.70 27.19
CA ALA A 308 15.80 -0.39 26.79
C ALA A 308 16.77 0.35 25.86
N ILE A 309 18.08 0.22 26.08
CA ILE A 309 19.10 0.82 25.23
C ILE A 309 19.15 0.11 23.87
N GLU A 310 19.13 -1.23 23.81
CA GLU A 310 19.09 -1.96 22.53
C GLU A 310 17.83 -1.63 21.72
N PHE A 311 16.69 -1.52 22.39
CA PHE A 311 15.43 -1.11 21.75
C PHE A 311 15.50 0.33 21.20
N MET A 312 16.14 1.25 21.91
CA MET A 312 16.38 2.61 21.43
C MET A 312 17.35 2.65 20.25
N VAL A 313 18.41 1.85 20.26
CA VAL A 313 19.38 1.77 19.15
C VAL A 313 18.72 1.23 17.87
N LEU A 314 17.80 0.27 17.99
CA LEU A 314 17.01 -0.26 16.86
C LEU A 314 15.97 0.71 16.32
N LEU A 315 15.46 1.65 17.13
CA LEU A 315 14.49 2.66 16.69
C LEU A 315 15.12 3.87 15.98
N PHE A 316 16.43 4.11 16.18
CA PHE A 316 17.14 5.29 15.66
C PHE A 316 18.23 4.97 14.62
N SER A 317 18.38 3.70 14.22
CA SER A 317 19.22 3.24 13.09
C SER A 317 18.36 3.00 11.85
#